data_AF-A0A7W1L3G2-F1
#
_entry.id   AF-A0A7W1L3G2-F1
#
_cell.length_a   1.000
_cell.length_b   1.000
_cell.length_c   1.000
_cell.angle_alpha   90.00
_cell.angle_beta   90.00
_cell.angle_gamma   90.00
#
_symmetry.space_group_name_H-M   'P 1'
#
loop_
_entity.id
_entity.type
_entity.pdbx_description
1 polymer ?
#
loop_
_entity_poly.entity_id
_entity_poly.type
_entity_poly.pdbx_seq_one_letter_code
_entity_poly.pdbx_strand_id
1 'polypeptide(L)'
;MILRAGGVEVNVAYGTSKKLDRIVAGEFAMRKFDNSAAYVLAGLSYDTKFNLGEMVDVLWDERFFEVAPDARWGQTPKLGSLHSCMMKTVGSAYRAVRKLK
;
A
#
# COMPACT_ATOMS: atom_id res chain seq x y z
N MET A 1 4.59 -12.52 6.45
CA MET A 1 6.03 -12.67 6.74
C MET A 1 6.36 -14.14 6.58
N ILE A 2 7.03 -14.51 5.50
CA ILE A 2 7.50 -15.88 5.27
C ILE A 2 9.02 -15.82 5.38
N LEU A 3 9.61 -16.69 6.20
CA LEU A 3 11.07 -16.82 6.30
C LEU A 3 11.53 -17.76 5.19
N ARG A 4 12.30 -17.25 4.23
CA ARG A 4 13.01 -18.06 3.23
C ARG A 4 14.52 -17.90 3.44
N ALA A 5 15.32 -18.78 2.84
CA ALA A 5 16.77 -18.86 3.06
C ALA A 5 17.56 -17.55 2.80
N GLY A 6 16.94 -16.50 2.24
CA GLY A 6 17.52 -15.18 1.99
C GLY A 6 17.01 -14.03 2.89
N GLY A 7 16.20 -14.30 3.91
CA GLY A 7 15.72 -13.28 4.85
C GLY A 7 14.19 -13.21 4.98
N VAL A 8 13.71 -12.06 5.44
CA VAL A 8 12.29 -11.79 5.66
C VAL A 8 11.65 -11.27 4.37
N GLU A 9 10.66 -11.98 3.84
CA GLU A 9 9.87 -11.50 2.69
C GLU A 9 8.55 -10.85 3.13
N VAL A 10 8.22 -9.75 2.47
CA VAL A 10 6.95 -9.04 2.61
C VAL A 10 6.26 -8.91 1.26
N ASN A 11 4.94 -9.08 1.27
CA ASN A 11 4.11 -8.95 0.08
C ASN A 11 3.63 -7.49 -0.04
N VAL A 12 3.91 -6.86 -1.17
CA VAL A 12 3.68 -5.43 -1.39
C VAL A 12 2.79 -5.21 -2.60
N ALA A 13 1.84 -4.28 -2.46
CA ALA A 13 1.06 -3.73 -3.57
C ALA A 13 1.63 -2.38 -4.00
N TYR A 14 1.89 -2.20 -5.29
CA TYR A 14 2.38 -0.93 -5.81
C TYR A 14 1.27 0.13 -5.88
N GLY A 15 1.67 1.37 -5.59
CA GLY A 15 0.82 2.56 -5.72
C GLY A 15 1.21 3.43 -6.91
N THR A 16 0.23 4.10 -7.53
CA THR A 16 0.46 5.12 -8.56
C THR A 16 -0.51 6.29 -8.41
N SER A 17 -0.01 7.50 -8.59
CA SER A 17 -0.82 8.73 -8.59
C SER A 17 -1.38 9.08 -9.98
N LYS A 18 -1.25 8.18 -10.96
CA LYS A 18 -1.72 8.36 -12.33
C LYS A 18 -3.03 7.59 -12.56
N LYS A 19 -3.83 8.07 -13.52
CA LYS A 19 -5.07 7.41 -13.98
C LYS A 19 -6.05 7.09 -12.84
N LEU A 20 -6.20 8.05 -11.93
CA LEU A 20 -7.07 7.89 -10.76
C LEU A 20 -8.56 7.89 -11.14
N ASP A 21 -8.90 8.48 -12.29
CA ASP A 21 -10.24 8.48 -12.91
C ASP A 21 -10.72 7.07 -13.31
N ARG A 22 -9.80 6.11 -13.43
CA ARG A 22 -10.11 4.71 -13.75
C ARG A 22 -9.56 3.76 -12.69
N ILE A 23 -10.47 3.21 -11.89
CA ILE A 23 -10.20 2.15 -10.92
C ILE A 23 -10.75 0.83 -11.47
N VAL A 24 -9.90 -0.18 -11.61
CA VAL A 24 -10.31 -1.51 -12.09
C VAL A 24 -10.42 -2.51 -10.94
N ALA A 25 -10.96 -3.70 -11.23
CA ALA A 25 -11.03 -4.79 -10.25
C ALA A 25 -9.63 -5.11 -9.70
N GLY A 26 -9.51 -5.19 -8.37
CA GLY A 26 -8.23 -5.36 -7.70
C GLY A 26 -7.55 -4.06 -7.29
N GLU A 27 -8.01 -2.92 -7.77
CA GLU A 27 -7.50 -1.63 -7.36
C GLU A 27 -8.39 -0.97 -6.29
N PHE A 28 -7.77 -0.15 -5.44
CA PHE A 28 -8.48 0.82 -4.62
C PHE A 28 -7.73 2.15 -4.62
N ALA A 29 -8.46 3.25 -4.45
CA ALA A 29 -7.88 4.59 -4.40
C ALA A 29 -7.95 5.19 -2.99
N MET A 30 -6.95 5.99 -2.67
CA MET A 30 -6.93 6.91 -1.54
C MET A 30 -6.81 8.32 -2.09
N ARG A 31 -7.88 9.10 -1.91
CA ARG A 31 -7.94 10.49 -2.35
C ARG A 31 -8.24 11.42 -1.20
N LYS A 32 -7.61 12.60 -1.22
CA LYS A 32 -7.74 13.59 -0.14
C LYS A 32 -9.17 14.06 0.04
N PHE A 33 -9.91 14.23 -1.06
CA PHE A 33 -11.30 14.69 -1.04
C PHE A 33 -12.28 13.61 -0.57
N ASP A 34 -12.00 12.33 -0.84
CA ASP A 34 -12.90 11.22 -0.48
C ASP A 34 -12.89 10.95 1.03
N ASN A 35 -11.70 10.99 1.64
CA ASN A 35 -11.55 10.80 3.09
C ASN A 35 -10.23 11.43 3.58
N SER A 36 -10.32 12.67 4.05
CA SER A 36 -9.15 13.46 4.48
C SER A 36 -8.42 12.83 5.66
N ALA A 37 -9.14 12.25 6.63
CA ALA A 37 -8.53 11.60 7.79
C ALA A 37 -7.73 10.36 7.39
N ALA A 38 -8.30 9.52 6.53
CA ALA A 38 -7.61 8.34 6.01
C ALA A 38 -6.40 8.72 5.15
N TYR A 39 -6.55 9.76 4.32
CA TYR A 39 -5.48 10.28 3.48
C TYR A 39 -4.29 10.80 4.29
N VAL A 40 -4.55 11.60 5.33
CA VAL A 40 -3.52 12.14 6.22
C VAL A 40 -2.81 11.01 6.97
N LEU A 41 -3.55 10.02 7.49
CA LEU A 41 -2.95 8.90 8.21
C LEU A 41 -2.05 8.04 7.31
N ALA A 42 -2.39 7.89 6.03
CA ALA A 42 -1.56 7.18 5.07
C ALA A 42 -0.26 7.92 4.71
N GLY A 43 -0.16 9.21 5.02
CA GLY A 43 1.04 10.01 4.80
C GLY A 43 1.35 10.26 3.32
N LEU A 44 0.32 10.22 2.46
CA LEU A 44 0.46 10.40 1.01
C LEU A 44 0.58 11.88 0.64
N SER A 45 1.51 12.19 -0.27
CA SER A 45 1.64 13.53 -0.85
C SER A 45 0.63 13.78 -1.98
N TYR A 46 0.24 12.73 -2.70
CA TYR A 46 -0.71 12.79 -3.80
C TYR A 46 -1.77 11.69 -3.69
N ASP A 47 -2.94 11.96 -4.26
CA ASP A 47 -3.97 10.93 -4.48
C ASP A 47 -3.33 9.73 -5.19
N THR A 48 -3.59 8.54 -4.67
CA THR A 48 -2.87 7.33 -5.10
C THR A 48 -3.83 6.15 -5.14
N LYS A 49 -3.72 5.35 -6.21
CA LYS A 49 -4.38 4.04 -6.28
C LYS A 49 -3.37 2.93 -6.13
N PHE A 50 -3.79 1.83 -5.52
CA PHE A 50 -2.96 0.66 -5.24
C PHE A 50 -3.52 -0.56 -5.96
N ASN A 51 -2.66 -1.36 -6.58
CA ASN A 51 -3.04 -2.56 -7.32
C ASN A 51 -2.78 -3.83 -6.50
N LEU A 52 -3.84 -4.49 -6.01
CA LEU A 52 -3.76 -5.75 -5.27
C LEU A 52 -3.70 -6.98 -6.20
N GLY A 53 -3.91 -6.81 -7.51
CA GLY A 53 -3.79 -7.89 -8.49
C GLY A 53 -2.34 -8.28 -8.80
N GLU A 54 -1.44 -7.32 -8.67
CA GLU A 54 0.00 -7.44 -8.99
C GLU A 54 0.85 -7.24 -7.74
N MET A 55 0.52 -7.95 -6.66
CA MET A 55 1.37 -7.94 -5.46
C MET A 55 2.61 -8.79 -5.68
N VAL A 56 3.74 -8.29 -5.19
CA VAL A 56 5.05 -8.94 -5.32
C VAL A 56 5.64 -9.18 -3.95
N ASP A 57 6.35 -10.29 -3.80
CA ASP A 57 7.17 -10.55 -2.62
C ASP A 57 8.53 -9.87 -2.82
N VAL A 58 8.90 -9.04 -1.85
CA VAL A 58 10.20 -8.35 -1.81
C VAL A 58 10.88 -8.63 -0.48
N LEU A 59 12.21 -8.57 -0.49
CA LEU A 59 13.01 -8.68 0.72
C LEU A 59 12.81 -7.44 1.60
N TRP A 60 12.70 -7.67 2.90
CA TRP A 60 12.72 -6.62 3.91
C TRP A 60 14.17 -6.19 4.18
N ASP A 61 14.68 -5.32 3.31
CA ASP A 61 16.02 -4.75 3.39
C ASP A 61 16.02 -3.26 3.00
N GLU A 62 17.16 -2.59 3.14
CA GLU A 62 17.33 -1.16 2.86
C GLU A 62 17.18 -0.82 1.37
N ARG A 63 17.27 -1.80 0.45
CA ARG A 63 17.08 -1.55 -0.98
C ARG A 63 15.62 -1.22 -1.30
N PHE A 64 14.69 -1.83 -0.57
CA PHE A 64 13.24 -1.60 -0.76
C PHE A 64 12.62 -0.78 0.38
N PHE A 65 13.19 -0.82 1.57
CA PHE A 65 12.66 -0.25 2.80
C PHE A 65 13.71 0.59 3.53
N GLU A 66 14.19 1.64 2.87
CA GLU A 66 15.07 2.64 3.47
C GLU A 66 14.30 3.50 4.49
N VAL A 67 14.95 3.84 5.60
CA VAL A 67 14.41 4.77 6.59
C VAL A 67 14.51 6.19 6.05
N ALA A 68 13.41 6.95 6.11
CA ALA A 68 13.42 8.34 5.70
C ALA A 68 14.39 9.18 6.56
N PRO A 69 15.11 10.17 6.00
CA PRO A 69 16.11 10.95 6.74
C PRO A 69 15.58 11.65 8.01
N ASP A 70 14.32 12.10 7.97
CA ASP A 70 13.64 12.76 9.10
C ASP A 70 13.18 11.77 10.18
N ALA A 71 13.11 10.47 9.88
CA ALA A 71 12.81 9.36 10.80
C ALA A 71 11.68 9.64 11.82
N ARG A 72 10.62 10.35 11.41
CA ARG A 72 9.47 10.74 12.25
C ARG A 72 8.79 9.60 13.02
N TRP A 73 8.94 8.36 12.53
CA TRP A 73 8.42 7.13 13.14
C TRP A 73 9.54 6.27 13.76
N GLY A 74 10.64 6.90 14.17
CA GLY A 74 11.87 6.22 14.57
C GLY A 74 12.62 5.62 13.38
N GLN A 75 13.56 4.71 13.68
CA GLN A 75 14.34 3.97 12.69
C GLN A 75 13.51 2.87 12.02
N THR A 76 12.37 3.26 11.42
CA THR A 76 11.46 2.36 10.71
C THR A 76 11.11 2.93 9.33
N PRO A 77 11.06 2.08 8.29
CA PRO A 77 10.76 2.50 6.92
C PRO A 77 9.24 2.67 6.73
N LYS A 78 8.67 3.56 7.53
CA LYS A 78 7.23 3.80 7.61
C LYS A 78 6.88 5.18 7.06
N LEU A 79 6.07 5.20 6.01
CA LEU A 79 5.48 6.44 5.52
C LEU A 79 4.26 6.84 6.36
N GLY A 80 3.31 5.92 6.54
CA GLY A 80 2.04 6.16 7.23
C GLY A 80 1.33 4.84 7.56
N SER A 81 0.03 4.91 7.81
CA SER A 81 -0.79 3.73 8.11
C SER A 81 -2.12 3.80 7.34
N LEU A 82 -2.63 2.64 6.93
CA LEU A 82 -3.95 2.55 6.33
C LEU A 82 -5.03 2.72 7.41
N HIS A 83 -5.93 3.69 7.25
CA HIS A 83 -7.04 3.88 8.19
C HIS A 83 -8.05 2.74 8.11
N SER A 84 -8.56 2.30 9.27
CA SER A 84 -9.44 1.12 9.38
C SER A 84 -10.73 1.23 8.56
N CYS A 85 -11.25 2.45 8.34
CA CYS A 85 -12.41 2.67 7.46
C CYS A 85 -12.19 2.18 6.02
N MET A 86 -10.93 2.10 5.56
CA MET A 86 -10.57 1.65 4.21
C MET A 86 -10.59 0.13 4.08
N MET A 87 -10.62 -0.63 5.19
CA MET A 87 -10.52 -2.09 5.17
C MET A 87 -11.65 -2.75 4.37
N LYS A 88 -12.84 -2.14 4.33
CA LYS A 88 -13.95 -2.62 3.47
C LYS A 88 -13.59 -2.53 1.99
N THR A 89 -13.06 -1.38 1.55
CA THR A 89 -12.66 -1.14 0.16
C THR A 89 -11.48 -2.02 -0.23
N VAL A 90 -10.45 -2.09 0.61
CA VAL A 90 -9.27 -2.95 0.41
C VAL A 90 -9.68 -4.42 0.34
N GLY A 91 -10.52 -4.89 1.27
CA GLY A 91 -11.01 -6.26 1.26
C GLY A 91 -11.84 -6.59 0.02
N SER A 92 -12.61 -5.63 -0.51
CA SER A 92 -13.35 -5.78 -1.76
C SER A 92 -12.41 -5.95 -2.95
N ALA A 93 -11.44 -5.05 -3.11
CA ALA A 93 -10.42 -5.12 -4.15
C ALA A 93 -9.63 -6.44 -4.08
N TYR A 94 -9.21 -6.85 -2.88
CA TYR A 94 -8.48 -8.10 -2.67
C TYR A 94 -9.30 -9.34 -3.06
N ARG A 95 -10.59 -9.37 -2.72
CA ARG A 95 -11.47 -10.48 -3.12
C ARG A 95 -11.71 -10.52 -4.63
N ALA A 96 -11.77 -9.37 -5.28
CA ALA A 96 -12.00 -9.29 -6.73
C ALA A 96 -10.90 -10.02 -7.51
N VAL A 97 -9.64 -9.92 -7.09
CA VAL A 97 -8.51 -10.60 -7.75
C VAL A 97 -8.35 -12.05 -7.34
N ARG A 98 -8.79 -12.43 -6.14
CA ARG A 98 -8.77 -13.84 -5.70
C ARG A 98 -9.83 -14.71 -6.37
N LYS A 99 -10.91 -14.13 -6.90
CA LYS A 99 -11.89 -14.85 -7.71
C LYS A 99 -11.45 -15.07 -9.16
N LEU A 100 -10.39 -14.38 -9.59
CA LEU A 100 -9.86 -14.42 -10.95
C LEU A 100 -8.63 -15.35 -11.09
N LYS A 101 -8.13 -15.87 -9.98
CA LYS A 101 -7.05 -16.87 -9.90
C LYS A 101 -7.63 -18.23 -9.52
#